data_AF-A0A5J4V9C0-F1
#
_entry.id   AF-A0A5J4V9C0-F1
#
_cell.length_a   1.000
_cell.length_b   1.000
_cell.length_c   1.000
_cell.angle_alpha   90.00
_cell.angle_beta   90.00
_cell.angle_gamma   90.00
#
_symmetry.space_group_name_H-M   'P 1'
#
loop_
_entity.id
_entity.type
_entity.pdbx_description
1 polymer ?
#
loop_
_entity_poly.entity_id
_entity_poly.type
_entity_poly.pdbx_seq_one_letter_code
_entity_poly.pdbx_strand_id
1 'polypeptide(L)'
;MCGDEYALTQLYELGYVRTLIETVGICGGSNQQNNIEINNAIQDLNFYLMTIHEGKEFNRYHPEEAYFPSLTNLIKLPLEQIEQEFGIEEIEALLINKGFYGDIRAHANKVKHVIYNQLNQN
;
A
#
# COMPACT_ATOMS: atom_id res chain seq x y z
N MET A 1 6.19 22.35 3.99
CA MET A 1 5.56 21.10 3.53
C MET A 1 5.36 21.21 2.04
N CYS A 2 5.88 20.25 1.26
CA CYS A 2 5.54 20.13 -0.15
C CYS A 2 4.04 19.79 -0.25
N GLY A 3 3.35 20.17 -1.33
CA GLY A 3 1.92 19.88 -1.52
C GLY A 3 1.61 18.38 -1.40
N ASP A 4 2.55 17.53 -1.81
CA ASP A 4 2.39 16.07 -1.83
C ASP A 4 2.52 15.43 -0.43
N GLU A 5 3.39 15.96 0.44
CA GLU A 5 3.51 15.51 1.84
C GLU A 5 2.22 15.78 2.62
N TYR A 6 1.64 16.96 2.40
CA TYR A 6 0.37 17.36 3.00
C TYR A 6 -0.81 16.54 2.45
N ALA A 7 -0.82 16.22 1.16
CA ALA A 7 -1.84 15.36 0.56
C ALA A 7 -1.78 13.92 1.12
N LEU A 8 -0.59 13.34 1.22
CA LEU A 8 -0.41 11.98 1.76
C LEU A 8 -0.80 11.91 3.24
N THR A 9 -0.44 12.93 4.03
CA THR A 9 -0.86 13.02 5.45
C THR A 9 -2.39 13.09 5.57
N GLN A 10 -3.06 13.90 4.75
CA GLN A 10 -4.53 13.97 4.77
C GLN A 10 -5.18 12.65 4.35
N LEU A 11 -4.63 11.92 3.37
CA LEU A 11 -5.14 10.61 2.99
C LEU A 11 -5.09 9.63 4.17
N TYR A 12 -3.98 9.64 4.91
CA TYR A 12 -3.87 8.86 6.16
C TYR A 12 -4.92 9.29 7.19
N GLU A 13 -5.05 10.60 7.47
CA GLU A 13 -6.02 11.13 8.45
C GLU A 13 -7.48 10.81 8.09
N LEU A 14 -7.79 10.76 6.79
CA LEU A 14 -9.11 10.37 6.28
C LEU A 14 -9.36 8.85 6.33
N GLY A 15 -8.37 8.06 6.77
CA GLY A 15 -8.47 6.62 6.87
C GLY A 15 -8.33 5.88 5.54
N TYR A 16 -7.72 6.50 4.52
CA TYR A 16 -7.58 5.88 3.19
C TYR A 16 -6.88 4.50 3.26
N VAL A 17 -5.76 4.43 3.96
CA VAL A 17 -4.99 3.18 4.15
C VAL A 17 -5.83 2.12 4.86
N ARG A 18 -6.55 2.54 5.90
CA ARG A 18 -7.47 1.69 6.65
C ARG A 18 -8.52 1.07 5.74
N THR A 19 -9.19 1.88 4.93
CA THR A 19 -10.23 1.43 4.00
C THR A 19 -9.68 0.45 2.96
N LEU A 20 -8.45 0.67 2.47
CA LEU A 20 -7.81 -0.25 1.53
C LEU A 20 -7.54 -1.62 2.16
N ILE A 21 -7.03 -1.67 3.39
CA ILE A 21 -6.74 -2.93 4.10
C ILE A 21 -8.04 -3.65 4.47
N GLU A 22 -9.04 -2.92 4.96
CA GLU A 22 -10.38 -3.47 5.23
C GLU A 22 -10.98 -4.10 3.95
N THR A 23 -10.85 -3.43 2.80
CA THR A 23 -11.30 -3.96 1.50
C THR A 23 -10.54 -5.24 1.15
N VAL A 24 -9.22 -5.26 1.34
CA VAL A 24 -8.39 -6.45 1.13
C VAL A 24 -8.84 -7.60 2.03
N GLY A 25 -9.06 -7.37 3.32
CA GLY A 25 -9.45 -8.42 4.27
C GLY A 25 -10.86 -8.97 4.04
N ILE A 26 -11.84 -8.08 3.79
CA ILE A 26 -13.23 -8.49 3.48
C ILE A 26 -13.28 -9.33 2.20
N CYS A 27 -12.62 -8.86 1.13
CA CYS A 27 -12.68 -9.54 -0.15
C CYS A 27 -11.79 -10.79 -0.19
N GLY A 28 -10.62 -10.76 0.47
CA GLY A 28 -9.66 -11.86 0.56
C GLY A 28 -10.12 -13.02 1.43
N GLY A 29 -10.86 -12.75 2.51
CA GLY A 29 -11.46 -13.74 3.40
C GLY A 29 -12.79 -14.33 2.90
N SER A 30 -13.39 -13.75 1.86
CA SER A 30 -14.66 -14.24 1.30
C SER A 30 -14.45 -15.31 0.24
N ASN A 31 -15.29 -16.37 0.22
CA ASN A 31 -15.33 -17.37 -0.86
C ASN A 31 -15.80 -16.77 -2.21
N GLN A 32 -16.10 -15.47 -2.27
CA GLN A 32 -16.43 -14.71 -3.46
C GLN A 32 -15.28 -13.77 -3.78
N GLN A 33 -14.22 -14.33 -4.36
CA GLN A 33 -13.06 -13.59 -4.85
C GLN A 33 -13.47 -12.55 -5.90
N ASN A 34 -13.81 -11.34 -5.46
CA ASN A 34 -13.90 -10.19 -6.36
C ASN A 34 -12.48 -9.71 -6.67
N ASN A 35 -11.77 -10.50 -7.48
CA ASN A 35 -10.33 -10.31 -7.76
C ASN A 35 -10.02 -8.91 -8.31
N ILE A 36 -10.99 -8.22 -8.91
CA ILE A 36 -10.81 -6.85 -9.42
C ILE A 36 -10.72 -5.85 -8.26
N GLU A 37 -11.64 -5.92 -7.29
CA GLU A 37 -11.63 -5.03 -6.12
C GLU A 37 -10.40 -5.27 -5.27
N ILE A 38 -10.04 -6.54 -5.05
CA ILE A 38 -8.80 -6.93 -4.37
C ILE A 38 -7.59 -6.36 -5.11
N ASN A 39 -7.54 -6.52 -6.43
CA ASN A 39 -6.43 -6.04 -7.24
C ASN A 39 -6.29 -4.51 -7.17
N ASN A 40 -7.39 -3.78 -7.31
CA ASN A 40 -7.38 -2.32 -7.24
C ASN A 40 -6.95 -1.86 -5.84
N ALA A 41 -7.51 -2.46 -4.78
CA ALA A 41 -7.16 -2.09 -3.41
C ALA A 41 -5.69 -2.37 -3.06
N ILE A 42 -5.16 -3.53 -3.43
CA ILE A 42 -3.74 -3.86 -3.17
C ILE A 42 -2.79 -3.05 -4.06
N GLN A 43 -3.21 -2.73 -5.29
CA GLN A 43 -2.46 -1.86 -6.19
C GLN A 43 -2.36 -0.44 -5.63
N ASP A 44 -3.47 0.13 -5.18
CA ASP A 44 -3.54 1.45 -4.56
C ASP A 44 -2.71 1.50 -3.26
N LEU A 45 -2.84 0.48 -2.42
CA LEU A 45 -2.04 0.35 -1.19
C LEU A 45 -0.54 0.29 -1.50
N ASN A 46 -0.18 -0.52 -2.51
CA ASN A 46 1.19 -0.61 -2.99
C ASN A 46 1.70 0.75 -3.50
N PHE A 47 0.93 1.47 -4.31
CA PHE A 47 1.33 2.79 -4.80
C PHE A 47 1.51 3.79 -3.66
N TYR A 48 0.58 3.83 -2.71
CA TYR A 48 0.66 4.71 -1.54
C TYR A 48 1.94 4.45 -0.73
N LEU A 49 2.18 3.18 -0.35
CA LEU A 49 3.33 2.81 0.47
C LEU A 49 4.67 3.01 -0.26
N MET A 50 4.74 2.67 -1.55
CA MET A 50 5.96 2.85 -2.35
C MET A 50 6.28 4.32 -2.57
N THR A 51 5.26 5.16 -2.82
CA THR A 51 5.45 6.61 -2.98
C THR A 51 6.03 7.24 -1.71
N ILE A 52 5.62 6.76 -0.55
CA ILE A 52 6.19 7.20 0.73
C ILE A 52 7.59 6.61 0.93
N HIS A 53 7.79 5.32 0.62
CA HIS A 53 9.05 4.61 0.89
C HIS A 53 10.20 5.10 0.00
N GLU A 54 9.98 5.16 -1.31
CA GLU A 54 11.00 5.45 -2.31
C GLU A 54 10.94 6.89 -2.81
N GLY A 55 9.80 7.57 -2.62
CA GLY A 55 9.51 8.82 -3.30
C GLY A 55 9.01 8.58 -4.73
N LYS A 56 8.98 9.63 -5.53
CA LYS A 56 8.68 9.60 -6.96
C LYS A 56 9.81 10.31 -7.71
N GLU A 57 10.60 9.55 -8.45
CA GLU A 57 11.64 10.13 -9.31
C GLU A 57 11.02 10.90 -10.50
N PHE A 58 11.75 11.88 -11.00
CA PHE A 58 11.33 12.63 -12.18
C PHE A 58 11.29 11.71 -13.42
N ASN A 59 10.12 11.61 -14.06
CA ASN A 59 9.95 10.85 -15.29
C ASN A 59 9.92 11.78 -16.50
N ARG A 60 10.98 11.77 -17.33
CA ARG A 60 11.06 12.57 -18.56
C ARG A 60 9.96 12.30 -19.59
N TYR A 61 9.31 11.13 -19.53
CA TYR A 61 8.21 10.77 -20.42
C TYR A 61 6.85 11.19 -19.86
N HIS A 62 6.81 11.53 -18.58
CA HIS A 62 5.64 12.00 -17.84
C HIS A 62 6.01 13.24 -16.99
N PRO A 63 6.40 14.35 -17.63
CA PRO A 63 6.85 15.56 -16.93
C PRO A 63 5.74 16.21 -16.09
N GLU A 64 4.48 15.85 -16.31
CA GLU A 64 3.33 16.19 -15.47
C GLU A 64 3.37 15.53 -14.09
N GLU A 65 4.13 14.44 -13.93
CA GLU A 65 4.28 13.77 -12.65
C GLU A 65 5.24 14.54 -11.75
N ALA A 66 4.73 14.96 -10.59
CA ALA A 66 5.54 15.66 -9.60
C ALA A 66 6.69 14.78 -9.10
N TYR A 67 7.90 15.34 -9.06
CA TYR A 67 9.03 14.74 -8.32
C TYR A 67 8.75 14.83 -6.83
N PHE A 68 9.05 13.77 -6.10
CA PHE A 68 8.82 13.70 -4.68
C PHE A 68 9.94 12.92 -3.97
N PRO A 69 10.59 13.47 -2.93
CA PRO A 69 11.55 12.69 -2.16
C PRO A 69 10.84 11.61 -1.33
N SER A 70 11.57 10.55 -0.95
CA SER A 70 11.11 9.59 0.05
C SER A 70 10.67 10.30 1.34
N LEU A 71 9.52 9.90 1.87
CA LEU A 71 8.96 10.35 3.12
C LEU A 71 8.96 9.25 4.17
N THR A 72 10.11 8.62 4.41
CA THR A 72 10.23 7.53 5.39
C THR A 72 9.61 7.86 6.75
N ASN A 73 9.61 9.13 7.18
CA ASN A 73 8.96 9.53 8.43
C ASN A 73 7.44 9.27 8.45
N LEU A 74 6.77 9.45 7.32
CA LEU A 74 5.32 9.25 7.21
C LEU A 74 4.94 7.78 6.98
N ILE A 75 5.91 6.91 6.68
CA ILE A 75 5.62 5.47 6.50
C ILE A 75 5.30 4.76 7.81
N LYS A 76 5.73 5.32 8.94
CA LYS A 76 5.47 4.73 10.26
C LYS A 76 3.98 4.67 10.58
N LEU A 77 3.24 5.71 10.21
CA LEU A 77 1.81 5.84 10.47
C LEU A 77 0.96 4.70 9.86
N PRO A 78 1.00 4.42 8.55
CA PRO A 78 0.26 3.31 7.97
C PRO A 78 0.78 1.94 8.44
N LEU A 79 2.07 1.81 8.76
CA LEU A 79 2.64 0.55 9.24
C LEU A 79 2.17 0.20 10.65
N GLU A 80 2.20 1.18 11.57
CA GLU A 80 1.66 1.02 12.93
C GLU A 80 0.18 0.64 12.88
N GLN A 81 -0.59 1.25 11.97
CA GLN A 81 -1.99 0.90 11.79
C GLN A 81 -2.20 -0.52 11.26
N ILE A 82 -1.41 -0.94 10.26
CA ILE A 82 -1.43 -2.33 9.75
C ILE A 82 -1.13 -3.31 10.89
N GLU A 83 -0.08 -3.04 11.67
CA GLU A 83 0.34 -3.94 12.76
C GLU A 83 -0.67 -3.99 13.91
N GLN A 84 -1.25 -2.85 14.31
CA GLN A 84 -2.14 -2.77 15.47
C GLN A 84 -3.58 -3.19 15.17
N GLU A 85 -4.12 -2.87 13.99
CA GLU A 85 -5.55 -3.02 13.70
C GLU A 85 -5.88 -4.25 12.85
N PHE A 86 -5.00 -4.65 11.91
CA PHE A 86 -5.34 -5.63 10.87
C PHE A 86 -4.43 -6.86 10.83
N GLY A 87 -3.20 -6.73 11.30
CA GLY A 87 -2.17 -7.75 11.11
C GLY A 87 -1.64 -7.80 9.68
N ILE A 88 -0.46 -8.39 9.50
CA ILE A 88 0.14 -8.61 8.17
C ILE A 88 -0.53 -9.78 7.44
N GLU A 89 -1.25 -10.63 8.17
CA GLU A 89 -1.88 -11.85 7.71
C GLU A 89 -2.84 -11.61 6.55
N GLU A 90 -3.57 -10.49 6.53
CA GLU A 90 -4.47 -10.13 5.43
C GLU A 90 -3.72 -9.92 4.11
N ILE A 91 -2.51 -9.32 4.17
CA ILE A 91 -1.63 -9.16 3.01
C ILE A 91 -1.00 -10.50 2.62
N GLU A 92 -0.63 -11.33 3.59
CA GLU A 92 -0.04 -12.66 3.33
C GLU A 92 -1.04 -13.63 2.71
N ALA A 93 -2.32 -13.55 3.08
CA ALA A 93 -3.39 -14.35 2.48
C ALA A 93 -3.52 -14.10 0.96
N LEU A 94 -3.20 -12.89 0.50
CA LEU A 94 -3.17 -12.58 -0.94
C LEU A 94 -2.05 -13.29 -1.71
N LEU A 95 -0.98 -13.72 -1.03
CA LEU A 95 0.14 -14.43 -1.69
C LEU A 95 -0.27 -15.82 -2.19
N ILE A 96 -1.18 -16.48 -1.47
CA ILE A 96 -1.71 -17.80 -1.79
C ILE A 96 -3.01 -17.75 -2.62
N ASN A 97 -3.49 -16.55 -2.93
CA ASN A 97 -4.69 -16.34 -3.73
C ASN A 97 -4.54 -17.01 -5.11
N LYS A 98 -5.49 -17.92 -5.43
CA LYS A 98 -5.54 -18.70 -6.69
C LYS A 98 -6.38 -18.04 -7.79
N GLY A 99 -6.90 -16.84 -7.55
CA GLY A 99 -7.62 -16.07 -8.54
C GLY A 99 -6.78 -15.77 -9.77
N PHE A 100 -7.43 -15.33 -10.85
CA PHE A 100 -6.73 -14.67 -11.96
C PHE A 100 -5.92 -13.49 -11.39
N TYR A 101 -4.79 -13.14 -12.02
CA TYR A 101 -3.92 -11.99 -11.76
C TYR A 101 -2.63 -12.28 -10.97
N GLY A 102 -1.53 -12.38 -11.72
CA GLY A 102 -0.17 -12.27 -11.20
C GLY A 102 0.09 -10.91 -10.52
N ASP A 103 -0.70 -9.89 -10.86
CA ASP A 103 -0.59 -8.54 -10.31
C ASP A 103 -0.93 -8.48 -8.82
N ILE A 104 -1.98 -9.20 -8.36
CA ILE A 104 -2.34 -9.25 -6.93
C ILE A 104 -1.17 -9.77 -6.10
N ARG A 105 -0.59 -10.92 -6.51
CA ARG A 105 0.55 -11.52 -5.80
C ARG A 105 1.80 -10.65 -5.90
N ALA A 106 2.01 -9.96 -7.02
CA ALA A 106 3.13 -9.05 -7.18
C ALA A 106 3.00 -7.81 -6.28
N HIS A 107 1.82 -7.20 -6.21
CA HIS A 107 1.53 -6.07 -5.33
C HIS A 107 1.60 -6.48 -3.85
N ALA A 108 1.02 -7.62 -3.48
CA ALA A 108 1.10 -8.15 -2.11
C ALA A 108 2.55 -8.41 -1.68
N ASN A 109 3.40 -8.97 -2.56
CA ASN A 109 4.82 -9.15 -2.28
C ASN A 109 5.56 -7.81 -2.08
N LYS A 110 5.24 -6.78 -2.87
CA LYS A 110 5.84 -5.45 -2.71
C LYS A 110 5.42 -4.78 -1.42
N VAL A 111 4.12 -4.79 -1.10
CA VAL A 111 3.57 -4.26 0.16
C VAL A 111 4.24 -4.97 1.35
N LYS A 112 4.30 -6.30 1.30
CA LYS A 112 5.02 -7.11 2.31
C LYS A 112 6.48 -6.70 2.43
N HIS A 113 7.19 -6.51 1.33
CA HIS A 113 8.59 -6.09 1.34
C HIS A 113 8.78 -4.72 2.00
N VAL A 114 7.93 -3.75 1.68
CA VAL A 114 7.98 -2.41 2.31
C VAL A 114 7.74 -2.50 3.81
N ILE A 115 6.72 -3.26 4.23
CA ILE A 115 6.40 -3.48 5.66
C ILE A 115 7.63 -4.07 6.37
N TYR A 116 8.19 -5.17 5.87
CA TYR A 116 9.35 -5.80 6.52
C TYR A 116 10.63 -4.96 6.47
N ASN A 117 10.90 -4.26 5.37
CA ASN A 117 12.10 -3.42 5.27
C ASN A 117 12.06 -2.27 6.27
N GLN A 118 10.89 -1.71 6.56
CA GLN A 118 10.74 -0.64 7.53
C GLN A 118 10.74 -1.16 8.97
N LEU A 119 10.12 -2.32 9.22
CA LEU A 119 10.12 -2.93 10.55
C LEU A 119 11.52 -3.43 10.98
N ASN A 120 12.34 -3.89 10.03
CA ASN A 120 13.70 -4.39 10.29
C ASN A 120 14.79 -3.29 10.34
N GLN A 121 14.43 -2.02 10.14
CA GLN A 121 15.36 -0.88 10.21
C GLN A 121 15.29 -0.09 11.54
N ASN A 122 14.51 -0.57 12.52
CA ASN A 122 14.42 0.00 13.87
C ASN A 122 15.28 -0.75 14.89
#